data_AF-A0A1G8NGT2-F1
#
_entry.id   AF-A0A1G8NGT2-F1
#
_cell.length_a   1.000
_cell.length_b   1.000
_cell.length_c   1.000
_cell.angle_alpha   90.00
_cell.angle_beta   90.00
_cell.angle_gamma   90.00
#
_symmetry.space_group_name_H-M   'P 1'
#
loop_
_entity.id
_entity.type
_entity.pdbx_description
1 polymer ?
#
loop_
_entity_poly.entity_id
_entity_poly.type
_entity_poly.pdbx_seq_one_letter_code
_entity_poly.pdbx_strand_id
1 'polypeptide(L)'
;MSSSGSFAVDDAVVLFITLVALYSPAAALSSYLPIIARFNAKDQFRLAVSLFINVLAISLTAIWIGELLLEKVLGLSTDSLVVTGGIALIFEGIHLMTGPEDQFIVKEPEPGAATEGPVEGSWRSVAFMPITFPLTIGGTTFGILVAFRADVGSVHGAVGLSVAAALYALVTGVTIYAAGHVARRASQKAQIVLGRLAGILLTAIAVTLLISGGTRMVHSVLQSLAH
;
A
#
# COMPACT_ATOMS: atom_id res chain seq x y z
N MET A 1 -37.20 -9.10 14.32
CA MET A 1 -35.75 -9.17 14.60
C MET A 1 -34.92 -9.78 13.45
N SER A 2 -35.44 -9.86 12.20
CA SER A 2 -34.66 -10.35 11.04
C SER A 2 -34.17 -9.26 10.08
N SER A 3 -34.48 -7.99 10.33
CA SER A 3 -34.14 -6.90 9.39
C SER A 3 -32.71 -6.38 9.53
N SER A 4 -32.08 -6.46 10.70
CA SER A 4 -30.71 -5.93 10.91
C SER A 4 -29.61 -6.74 10.21
N GLY A 5 -29.87 -8.02 9.91
CA GLY A 5 -28.90 -8.90 9.26
C GLY A 5 -28.74 -8.65 7.75
N SER A 6 -29.79 -8.19 7.06
CA SER A 6 -29.70 -7.90 5.61
C SER A 6 -28.94 -6.58 5.37
N PHE A 7 -29.27 -5.52 6.12
CA PHE A 7 -28.58 -4.23 6.00
C PHE A 7 -27.07 -4.34 6.19
N ALA A 8 -26.61 -5.09 7.21
CA ALA A 8 -25.18 -5.28 7.46
C ALA A 8 -24.43 -6.03 6.35
N VAL A 9 -25.12 -6.93 5.62
CA VAL A 9 -24.53 -7.66 4.49
C VAL A 9 -24.45 -6.77 3.26
N ASP A 10 -25.48 -5.95 3.02
CA ASP A 10 -25.52 -5.02 1.90
C ASP A 10 -24.35 -4.01 2.00
N ASP A 11 -24.13 -3.41 3.17
CA ASP A 11 -23.02 -2.47 3.39
C ASP A 11 -21.64 -3.13 3.23
N ALA A 12 -21.49 -4.37 3.72
CA ALA A 12 -20.25 -5.14 3.57
C ALA A 12 -19.94 -5.47 2.11
N VAL A 13 -20.95 -5.84 1.33
CA VAL A 13 -20.81 -6.11 -0.11
C VAL A 13 -20.45 -4.82 -0.85
N VAL A 14 -21.12 -3.71 -0.55
CA VAL A 14 -20.82 -2.41 -1.15
C VAL A 14 -19.40 -1.97 -0.82
N LEU A 15 -18.96 -2.11 0.44
CA LEU A 15 -17.59 -1.81 0.84
C LEU A 15 -16.60 -2.68 0.06
N PHE A 16 -16.83 -4.00 -0.01
CA PHE A 16 -15.93 -4.91 -0.73
C PHE A 16 -15.80 -4.52 -2.20
N ILE A 17 -16.92 -4.29 -2.89
CA ILE A 17 -16.93 -3.86 -4.29
C ILE A 17 -16.19 -2.53 -4.44
N THR A 18 -16.43 -1.57 -3.54
CA THR A 18 -15.76 -0.26 -3.54
C THR A 18 -14.25 -0.39 -3.40
N LEU A 19 -13.78 -1.20 -2.44
CA LEU A 19 -12.35 -1.42 -2.21
C LEU A 19 -11.68 -2.11 -3.41
N VAL A 20 -12.30 -3.16 -3.95
CA VAL A 20 -11.77 -3.87 -5.13
C VAL A 20 -11.77 -2.99 -6.37
N ALA A 21 -12.82 -2.20 -6.59
CA ALA A 21 -12.89 -1.25 -7.70
C ALA A 21 -11.84 -0.15 -7.59
N LEU A 22 -11.66 0.43 -6.40
CA LEU A 22 -10.64 1.44 -6.12
C LEU A 22 -9.22 0.89 -6.33
N TYR A 23 -8.97 -0.32 -5.84
CA TYR A 23 -7.68 -0.98 -5.95
C TYR A 23 -7.35 -1.39 -7.39
N SER A 24 -8.35 -1.87 -8.14
CA SER A 24 -8.22 -2.38 -9.51
C SER A 24 -7.11 -3.43 -9.66
N PRO A 25 -7.40 -4.74 -9.45
CA PRO A 25 -6.39 -5.80 -9.45
C PRO A 25 -5.49 -5.82 -10.69
N ALA A 26 -6.04 -5.50 -11.88
CA ALA A 26 -5.26 -5.44 -13.12
C ALA A 26 -4.25 -4.29 -13.13
N ALA A 27 -4.65 -3.11 -12.64
CA ALA A 27 -3.75 -1.97 -12.50
C ALA A 27 -2.68 -2.25 -11.44
N ALA A 28 -3.10 -2.74 -10.27
CA ALA A 28 -2.19 -3.06 -9.17
C ALA A 28 -1.14 -4.12 -9.53
N LEU A 29 -1.54 -5.18 -10.25
CA LEU A 29 -0.61 -6.19 -10.78
C LEU A 29 0.50 -5.54 -11.60
N SER A 30 0.13 -4.61 -12.48
CA SER A 30 1.08 -3.89 -13.34
C SER A 30 2.02 -2.99 -12.53
N SER A 31 1.51 -2.38 -11.46
CA SER A 31 2.31 -1.56 -10.53
C SER A 31 3.27 -2.37 -9.66
N TYR A 32 2.92 -3.61 -9.29
CA TYR A 32 3.79 -4.47 -8.49
C TYR A 32 4.88 -5.12 -9.31
N LEU A 33 4.58 -5.55 -10.54
CA LEU A 33 5.47 -6.29 -11.43
C LEU A 33 6.93 -5.79 -11.42
N PRO A 34 7.18 -4.48 -11.59
CA PRO A 34 8.51 -3.88 -11.50
C PRO A 34 9.25 -4.15 -10.17
N ILE A 35 8.52 -4.13 -9.05
CA ILE A 35 9.06 -4.25 -7.69
C ILE A 35 9.37 -5.70 -7.33
N ILE A 36 8.49 -6.62 -7.74
CA ILE A 36 8.57 -8.04 -7.38
C ILE A 36 9.45 -8.86 -8.31
N ALA A 37 9.81 -8.32 -9.48
CA ALA A 37 10.60 -9.01 -10.48
C ALA A 37 12.02 -9.36 -10.01
N ARG A 38 12.57 -8.62 -9.06
CA ARG A 38 13.89 -8.86 -8.46
C ARG A 38 13.92 -9.97 -7.39
N PHE A 39 12.76 -10.49 -6.96
CA PHE A 39 12.70 -11.50 -5.89
C PHE A 39 12.52 -12.92 -6.44
N ASN A 40 13.09 -13.89 -5.73
CA ASN A 40 12.87 -15.31 -6.00
C ASN A 40 11.43 -15.74 -5.63
N ALA A 41 11.01 -16.94 -6.07
CA ALA A 41 9.63 -17.42 -5.87
C ALA A 41 9.22 -17.54 -4.40
N LYS A 42 10.16 -17.89 -3.50
CA LYS A 42 9.88 -18.03 -2.06
C LYS A 42 9.61 -16.65 -1.45
N ASP A 43 10.41 -15.66 -1.81
CA ASP A 43 10.27 -14.30 -1.29
C ASP A 43 9.08 -13.57 -1.91
N GLN A 44 8.71 -13.87 -3.17
CA GLN A 44 7.44 -13.43 -3.76
C GLN A 44 6.23 -13.95 -2.98
N PHE A 45 6.24 -15.22 -2.58
CA PHE A 45 5.15 -15.79 -1.77
C PHE A 45 5.10 -15.18 -0.37
N ARG A 46 6.26 -15.00 0.29
CA ARG A 46 6.34 -14.32 1.59
C ARG A 46 5.84 -12.88 1.52
N LEU A 47 6.17 -12.16 0.45
CA LEU A 47 5.68 -10.82 0.20
C LEU A 47 4.15 -10.82 0.01
N ALA A 48 3.58 -11.81 -0.69
CA ALA A 48 2.13 -11.94 -0.84
C ALA A 48 1.41 -12.17 0.50
N VAL A 49 1.95 -13.05 1.33
CA VAL A 49 1.42 -13.29 2.68
C VAL A 49 1.57 -12.05 3.56
N SER A 50 2.72 -11.36 3.48
CA SER A 50 2.93 -10.13 4.22
C SER A 50 1.97 -9.02 3.78
N LEU A 51 1.71 -8.89 2.47
CA LEU A 51 0.73 -7.92 1.97
C LEU A 51 -0.67 -8.25 2.50
N PHE A 52 -1.09 -9.50 2.44
CA PHE A 52 -2.37 -9.94 3.02
C PHE A 52 -2.47 -9.56 4.50
N ILE A 53 -1.46 -9.91 5.32
CA ILE A 53 -1.46 -9.62 6.76
C ILE A 53 -1.50 -8.12 7.01
N ASN A 54 -0.66 -7.34 6.33
CA ASN A 54 -0.58 -5.90 6.56
C ASN A 54 -1.87 -5.20 6.13
N VAL A 55 -2.44 -5.56 4.96
CA VAL A 55 -3.72 -5.00 4.47
C VAL A 55 -4.83 -5.33 5.45
N LEU A 56 -4.92 -6.58 5.90
CA LEU A 56 -5.90 -6.99 6.91
C LEU A 56 -5.74 -6.19 8.20
N ALA A 57 -4.52 -6.09 8.74
CA ALA A 57 -4.25 -5.38 10.00
C ALA A 57 -4.60 -3.89 9.91
N ILE A 58 -4.20 -3.21 8.84
CA ILE A 58 -4.50 -1.79 8.64
C ILE A 58 -6.00 -1.59 8.45
N SER A 59 -6.66 -2.44 7.66
CA SER A 59 -8.11 -2.31 7.45
C SER A 59 -8.92 -2.55 8.72
N LEU A 60 -8.55 -3.54 9.53
CA LEU A 60 -9.17 -3.75 10.84
C LEU A 60 -8.90 -2.57 11.77
N THR A 61 -7.69 -2.01 11.74
CA THR A 61 -7.37 -0.82 12.53
C THR A 61 -8.25 0.36 12.13
N ALA A 62 -8.46 0.59 10.83
CA ALA A 62 -9.35 1.64 10.32
C ALA A 62 -10.80 1.43 10.79
N ILE A 63 -11.32 0.21 10.69
CA ILE A 63 -12.71 -0.12 11.06
C ILE A 63 -12.93 -0.03 12.58
N TRP A 64 -11.98 -0.43 13.41
CA TRP A 64 -12.22 -0.53 14.85
C TRP A 64 -11.73 0.68 15.65
N ILE A 65 -10.69 1.35 15.17
CA ILE A 65 -9.97 2.40 15.93
C ILE A 65 -9.72 3.65 15.06
N GLY A 66 -10.07 3.64 13.77
CA GLY A 66 -9.69 4.70 12.84
C GLY A 66 -10.24 6.08 13.19
N GLU A 67 -11.52 6.18 13.59
CA GLU A 67 -12.14 7.44 14.03
C GLU A 67 -11.42 8.01 15.27
N LEU A 68 -11.14 7.16 16.26
CA LEU A 68 -10.40 7.54 17.47
C LEU A 68 -8.98 8.03 17.13
N LEU A 69 -8.27 7.32 16.25
CA LEU A 69 -6.91 7.64 15.85
C LEU A 69 -6.84 8.98 15.11
N LEU A 70 -7.71 9.20 14.13
CA LEU A 70 -7.68 10.39 13.27
C LEU A 70 -8.14 11.64 14.03
N GLU A 71 -9.29 11.59 14.70
CA GLU A 71 -9.91 12.80 15.25
C GLU A 71 -9.43 13.13 16.67
N LYS A 72 -9.27 12.13 17.54
CA LYS A 72 -9.10 12.37 18.98
C LYS A 72 -7.67 12.23 19.48
N VAL A 73 -6.87 11.39 18.82
CA VAL A 73 -5.51 11.07 19.31
C VAL A 73 -4.45 11.85 18.54
N LEU A 74 -4.59 11.97 17.22
CA LEU A 74 -3.50 12.50 16.38
C LEU A 74 -3.86 13.77 15.61
N GLY A 75 -5.15 14.12 15.48
CA GLY A 75 -5.60 15.27 14.69
C GLY A 75 -5.17 15.17 13.21
N LEU A 76 -5.07 13.94 12.68
CA LEU A 76 -4.58 13.67 11.33
C LEU A 76 -5.75 13.56 10.36
N SER A 77 -5.60 14.18 9.18
CA SER A 77 -6.52 13.97 8.07
C SER A 77 -6.06 12.78 7.21
N THR A 78 -7.01 12.17 6.50
CA THR A 78 -6.72 11.17 5.46
C THR A 78 -5.80 11.73 4.37
N ASP A 79 -5.83 13.04 4.14
CA ASP A 79 -4.97 13.71 3.18
C ASP A 79 -3.52 13.80 3.67
N SER A 80 -3.29 14.04 4.97
CA SER A 80 -1.96 13.96 5.56
C SER A 80 -1.35 12.57 5.36
N LEU A 81 -2.14 11.50 5.54
CA LEU A 81 -1.70 10.12 5.27
C LEU A 81 -1.32 9.93 3.79
N VAL A 82 -2.10 10.46 2.85
CA VAL A 82 -1.78 10.41 1.42
C VAL A 82 -0.44 11.11 1.13
N VAL A 83 -0.23 12.31 1.67
CA VAL A 83 1.01 13.07 1.49
C VAL A 83 2.20 12.33 2.09
N THR A 84 2.09 11.80 3.32
CA THR A 84 3.14 10.99 3.96
C THR A 84 3.48 9.76 3.13
N GLY A 85 2.48 9.08 2.57
CA GLY A 85 2.69 7.97 1.65
C GLY A 85 3.46 8.39 0.41
N GLY A 86 3.12 9.54 -0.17
CA GLY A 86 3.87 10.14 -1.28
C GLY A 86 5.35 10.37 -0.94
N ILE A 87 5.66 10.93 0.22
CA ILE A 87 7.05 11.14 0.66
C ILE A 87 7.81 9.80 0.72
N ALA A 88 7.24 8.78 1.35
CA ALA A 88 7.87 7.47 1.45
C ALA A 88 8.13 6.82 0.08
N LEU A 89 7.20 6.96 -0.87
CA LEU A 89 7.37 6.47 -2.23
C LEU A 89 8.49 7.17 -2.98
N ILE A 90 8.76 8.45 -2.74
CA ILE A 90 9.89 9.16 -3.36
C ILE A 90 11.21 8.50 -2.93
N PHE A 91 11.40 8.27 -1.63
CA PHE A 91 12.63 7.68 -1.12
C PHE A 91 12.89 6.29 -1.71
N GLU A 92 11.86 5.44 -1.73
CA GLU A 92 11.97 4.11 -2.32
C GLU A 92 12.14 4.18 -3.85
N GLY A 93 11.37 5.04 -4.52
CA GLY A 93 11.38 5.19 -5.96
C GLY A 93 12.75 5.61 -6.49
N ILE A 94 13.39 6.58 -5.83
CA ILE A 94 14.75 7.02 -6.17
C ILE A 94 15.73 5.86 -6.00
N HIS A 95 15.70 5.15 -4.87
CA HIS A 95 16.60 4.03 -4.60
C HIS A 95 16.52 2.93 -5.68
N LEU A 96 15.30 2.64 -6.17
CA LEU A 96 15.09 1.66 -7.24
C LEU A 96 15.48 2.14 -8.63
N MET A 97 15.35 3.45 -8.89
CA MET A 97 15.73 4.06 -10.16
C MET A 97 17.25 4.14 -10.31
N THR A 98 17.96 4.50 -9.24
CA THR A 98 19.42 4.65 -9.24
C THR A 98 20.16 3.31 -9.17
N GLY A 99 19.52 2.28 -8.60
CA GLY A 99 20.16 1.00 -8.30
C GLY A 99 21.20 1.14 -7.17
N PRO A 100 21.80 0.04 -6.69
CA PRO A 100 22.94 0.12 -5.77
C PRO A 100 24.06 0.91 -6.44
N GLU A 101 24.57 1.94 -5.76
CA GLU A 101 25.70 2.77 -6.21
C GLU A 101 27.02 1.98 -6.38
N ASP A 102 27.03 0.70 -6.01
CA ASP A 102 28.22 -0.17 -5.99
C ASP A 102 28.75 -0.60 -7.36
N GLN A 103 28.20 -0.13 -8.48
CA GLN A 103 28.80 -0.35 -9.80
C GLN A 103 29.62 0.83 -10.33
N PHE A 104 29.60 1.99 -9.66
CA PHE A 104 30.33 3.18 -10.14
C PHE A 104 31.24 3.85 -9.10
N ILE A 105 31.26 3.41 -7.84
CA ILE A 105 32.27 3.82 -6.86
C ILE A 105 33.12 2.60 -6.51
N VAL A 106 34.36 2.55 -7.02
CA VAL A 106 35.41 1.69 -6.49
C VAL A 106 35.67 2.15 -5.05
N LYS A 107 34.96 1.56 -4.08
CA LYS A 107 35.25 1.77 -2.67
C LYS A 107 36.42 0.85 -2.33
N GLU A 108 37.58 1.44 -2.03
CA GLU A 108 38.72 0.70 -1.49
C GLU A 108 38.28 -0.08 -0.24
N PRO A 109 38.77 -1.32 -0.04
CA PRO A 109 38.28 -2.17 1.03
C PRO A 109 38.81 -1.69 2.39
N GLU A 110 37.93 -1.11 3.21
CA GLU A 110 38.17 -0.87 4.63
C GLU A 110 38.32 -2.21 5.38
N PRO A 111 39.45 -2.49 6.04
CA PRO A 111 39.67 -3.76 6.73
C PRO A 111 38.96 -3.74 8.10
N GLY A 112 37.76 -4.31 8.17
CA GLY A 112 37.08 -4.52 9.46
C GLY A 112 35.55 -4.52 9.44
N ALA A 113 34.91 -4.18 8.31
CA ALA A 113 33.48 -4.38 8.17
C ALA A 113 33.21 -5.87 7.94
N ALA A 114 32.55 -6.51 8.91
CA ALA A 114 31.95 -7.83 8.72
C ALA A 114 31.22 -7.85 7.37
N THR A 115 31.56 -8.83 6.56
CA THR A 115 31.04 -9.04 5.21
C THR A 115 29.54 -9.35 5.24
N GLU A 116 28.72 -8.33 5.42
CA GLU A 116 27.38 -8.31 4.82
C GLU A 116 27.60 -8.04 3.34
N GLY A 117 27.75 -9.13 2.57
CA GLY A 117 27.76 -9.09 1.11
C GLY A 117 26.54 -8.32 0.59
N PRO A 118 26.57 -7.87 -0.68
CA PRO A 118 25.56 -6.98 -1.24
C PRO A 118 24.18 -7.54 -0.97
N VAL A 119 23.41 -6.86 -0.11
CA VAL A 119 22.04 -7.24 0.21
C VAL A 119 21.24 -7.07 -1.08
N GLU A 120 21.09 -8.15 -1.86
CA GLU A 120 19.95 -8.29 -2.75
C GLU A 120 18.72 -7.92 -1.93
N GLY A 121 18.12 -6.76 -2.20
CA GLY A 121 17.16 -6.09 -1.33
C GLY A 121 16.15 -7.08 -0.75
N SER A 122 16.13 -7.22 0.57
CA SER A 122 15.21 -8.14 1.25
C SER A 122 13.77 -7.78 0.88
N TRP A 123 12.92 -8.75 0.55
CA TRP A 123 11.48 -8.51 0.30
C TRP A 123 10.79 -7.74 1.43
N ARG A 124 11.35 -7.80 2.65
CA ARG A 124 10.89 -7.05 3.83
C ARG A 124 11.03 -5.55 3.67
N SER A 125 12.05 -5.07 2.95
CA SER A 125 12.27 -3.64 2.74
C SER A 125 11.14 -3.00 1.97
N VAL A 126 10.46 -3.79 1.11
CA VAL A 126 9.33 -3.31 0.31
C VAL A 126 7.95 -3.74 0.80
N ALA A 127 7.89 -4.68 1.75
CA ALA A 127 6.66 -5.32 2.17
C ALA A 127 5.65 -4.33 2.77
N PHE A 128 6.14 -3.43 3.63
CA PHE A 128 5.32 -2.38 4.22
C PHE A 128 5.23 -1.17 3.30
N MET A 129 6.33 -0.43 3.13
CA MET A 129 6.45 0.63 2.12
C MET A 129 7.34 0.11 0.99
N PRO A 130 6.97 0.27 -0.29
CA PRO A 130 5.81 0.98 -0.80
C PRO A 130 4.57 0.09 -0.99
N ILE A 131 4.73 -1.25 -0.93
CA ILE A 131 3.75 -2.22 -1.42
C ILE A 131 2.46 -2.16 -0.62
N THR A 132 2.51 -2.28 0.71
CA THR A 132 1.28 -2.16 1.50
C THR A 132 0.80 -0.72 1.52
N PHE A 133 1.68 0.19 1.96
CA PHE A 133 1.39 1.61 2.08
C PHE A 133 2.40 2.42 1.27
N PRO A 134 1.97 3.38 0.44
CA PRO A 134 0.59 3.72 0.09
C PRO A 134 0.02 2.97 -1.12
N LEU A 135 0.75 2.05 -1.78
CA LEU A 135 0.29 1.48 -3.06
C LEU A 135 -1.01 0.67 -2.97
N THR A 136 -1.21 -0.08 -1.89
CA THR A 136 -2.40 -0.96 -1.74
C THR A 136 -3.45 -0.35 -0.83
N ILE A 137 -3.01 0.15 0.32
CA ILE A 137 -3.81 0.96 1.22
C ILE A 137 -3.12 2.31 1.32
N GLY A 138 -3.78 3.35 0.84
CA GLY A 138 -3.41 4.74 1.09
C GLY A 138 -4.42 5.42 2.03
N GLY A 139 -4.26 6.73 2.22
CA GLY A 139 -5.20 7.52 3.03
C GLY A 139 -6.64 7.50 2.51
N THR A 140 -6.85 7.40 1.19
CA THR A 140 -8.20 7.25 0.59
C THR A 140 -8.86 5.94 1.00
N THR A 141 -8.16 4.81 0.84
CA THR A 141 -8.68 3.49 1.26
C THR A 141 -8.96 3.47 2.76
N PHE A 142 -8.05 4.04 3.56
CA PHE A 142 -8.24 4.17 5.00
C PHE A 142 -9.48 5.02 5.35
N GLY A 143 -9.66 6.16 4.69
CA GLY A 143 -10.82 7.04 4.87
C GLY A 143 -12.14 6.38 4.54
N ILE A 144 -12.22 5.61 3.45
CA ILE A 144 -13.42 4.83 3.09
C ILE A 144 -13.77 3.83 4.19
N LEU A 145 -12.78 3.11 4.73
CA LEU A 145 -13.01 2.15 5.81
C LEU A 145 -13.55 2.82 7.08
N VAL A 146 -13.03 4.00 7.43
CA VAL A 146 -13.51 4.80 8.57
C VAL A 146 -14.93 5.32 8.31
N ALA A 147 -15.21 5.81 7.10
CA ALA A 147 -16.53 6.34 6.73
C ALA A 147 -17.62 5.26 6.79
N PHE A 148 -17.40 4.10 6.15
CA PHE A 148 -18.34 2.97 6.22
C PHE A 148 -18.55 2.50 7.67
N ARG A 149 -17.49 2.53 8.49
CA ARG A 149 -17.63 2.20 9.91
C ARG A 149 -18.55 3.19 10.63
N ALA A 150 -18.42 4.49 10.36
CA ALA A 150 -19.22 5.53 10.98
C ALA A 150 -20.71 5.37 10.60
N ASP A 151 -21.00 5.09 9.33
CA ASP A 151 -22.36 4.91 8.81
C ASP A 151 -23.10 3.72 9.44
N VAL A 152 -22.40 2.60 9.61
CA VAL A 152 -22.99 1.37 10.12
C VAL A 152 -23.38 1.44 11.60
N GLY A 153 -22.68 2.25 12.41
CA GLY A 153 -22.99 2.57 13.81
C GLY A 153 -23.03 1.40 14.82
N SER A 154 -23.05 0.15 14.36
CA SER A 154 -23.31 -1.05 15.15
C SER A 154 -22.16 -2.05 15.09
N VAL A 155 -21.96 -2.79 16.18
CA VAL A 155 -20.90 -3.82 16.28
C VAL A 155 -21.13 -4.95 15.26
N HIS A 156 -22.39 -5.34 15.03
CA HIS A 156 -22.73 -6.40 14.07
C HIS A 156 -22.34 -6.01 12.65
N GLY A 157 -22.62 -4.78 12.23
CA GLY A 157 -22.19 -4.35 10.90
C GLY A 157 -20.67 -4.13 10.83
N ALA A 158 -19.99 -3.71 11.90
CA ALA A 158 -18.52 -3.64 11.93
C ALA A 158 -17.85 -5.02 11.72
N VAL A 159 -18.47 -6.09 12.20
CA VAL A 159 -18.06 -7.47 11.88
C VAL A 159 -18.25 -7.76 10.39
N GLY A 160 -19.38 -7.37 9.79
CA GLY A 160 -19.61 -7.47 8.35
C GLY A 160 -18.55 -6.75 7.52
N LEU A 161 -18.23 -5.50 7.87
CA LEU A 161 -17.16 -4.73 7.23
C LEU A 161 -15.78 -5.39 7.41
N SER A 162 -15.52 -6.02 8.55
CA SER A 162 -14.27 -6.75 8.80
C SER A 162 -14.12 -7.97 7.88
N VAL A 163 -15.21 -8.68 7.60
CA VAL A 163 -15.24 -9.77 6.61
C VAL A 163 -14.95 -9.23 5.21
N ALA A 164 -15.58 -8.13 4.82
CA ALA A 164 -15.31 -7.46 3.53
C ALA A 164 -13.84 -7.03 3.41
N ALA A 165 -13.26 -6.46 4.47
CA ALA A 165 -11.84 -6.11 4.53
C ALA A 165 -10.92 -7.33 4.41
N ALA A 166 -11.27 -8.46 5.03
CA ALA A 166 -10.51 -9.70 4.92
C ALA A 166 -10.55 -10.29 3.50
N LEU A 167 -11.71 -10.24 2.83
CA LEU A 167 -11.84 -10.62 1.43
C LEU A 167 -11.03 -9.69 0.53
N TYR A 168 -11.05 -8.38 0.79
CA TYR A 168 -10.21 -7.42 0.08
C TYR A 168 -8.71 -7.74 0.25
N ALA A 169 -8.26 -8.00 1.49
CA ALA A 169 -6.88 -8.43 1.75
C ALA A 169 -6.50 -9.71 1.01
N LEU A 170 -7.43 -10.66 0.88
CA LEU A 170 -7.22 -11.86 0.09
C LEU A 170 -7.02 -11.53 -1.40
N VAL A 171 -7.84 -10.63 -1.96
CA VAL A 171 -7.71 -10.17 -3.34
C VAL A 171 -6.34 -9.53 -3.58
N THR A 172 -5.86 -8.67 -2.69
CA THR A 172 -4.54 -8.02 -2.83
C THR A 172 -3.40 -9.04 -2.77
N GLY A 173 -3.46 -9.98 -1.81
CA GLY A 173 -2.50 -11.09 -1.71
C GLY A 173 -2.47 -11.99 -2.94
N VAL A 174 -3.63 -12.34 -3.49
CA VAL A 174 -3.74 -13.10 -4.75
C VAL A 174 -3.18 -12.31 -5.93
N THR A 175 -3.46 -11.00 -5.99
CA THR A 175 -2.99 -10.13 -7.08
C THR A 175 -1.46 -10.06 -7.13
N ILE A 176 -0.79 -9.83 -6.00
CA ILE A 176 0.68 -9.77 -5.97
C ILE A 176 1.30 -11.15 -6.20
N TYR A 177 0.65 -12.24 -5.75
CA TYR A 177 1.09 -13.59 -6.07
C TYR A 177 1.01 -13.87 -7.57
N ALA A 178 -0.07 -13.46 -8.23
CA ALA A 178 -0.24 -13.55 -9.68
C ALA A 178 0.80 -12.71 -10.42
N ALA A 179 1.08 -11.49 -9.93
CA ALA A 179 2.17 -10.66 -10.43
C ALA A 179 3.51 -11.42 -10.35
N GLY A 180 3.77 -12.10 -9.23
CA GLY A 180 4.94 -12.97 -9.02
C GLY A 180 5.09 -14.01 -10.14
N HIS A 181 3.98 -14.66 -10.46
CA HIS A 181 3.94 -15.68 -11.51
C HIS A 181 4.28 -15.13 -12.90
N VAL A 182 3.83 -13.91 -13.22
CA VAL A 182 4.17 -13.22 -14.47
C VAL A 182 5.64 -12.78 -14.47
N ALA A 183 6.12 -12.19 -13.37
CA ALA A 183 7.49 -11.69 -13.26
C ALA A 183 8.55 -12.80 -13.41
N ARG A 184 8.26 -14.02 -12.96
CA ARG A 184 9.17 -15.18 -13.11
C ARG A 184 9.44 -15.59 -14.56
N ARG A 185 8.63 -15.15 -15.51
CA ARG A 185 8.85 -15.40 -16.94
C ARG A 185 9.79 -14.36 -17.57
N ALA A 186 10.19 -13.32 -16.85
CA ALA A 186 11.11 -12.30 -17.32
C ALA A 186 12.58 -12.76 -17.21
N SER A 187 13.41 -12.43 -18.20
CA SER A 187 14.86 -12.71 -18.14
C SER A 187 15.56 -11.78 -17.15
N GLN A 188 16.79 -12.11 -16.73
CA GLN A 188 17.59 -11.27 -15.82
C GLN A 188 17.75 -9.82 -16.31
N LYS A 189 17.97 -9.61 -17.64
CA LYS A 189 18.03 -8.26 -18.22
C LYS A 189 16.69 -7.53 -18.06
N ALA A 190 15.59 -8.23 -18.28
CA ALA A 190 14.26 -7.68 -18.09
C ALA A 190 13.99 -7.35 -16.61
N GLN A 191 14.46 -8.16 -15.66
CA GLN A 191 14.33 -7.88 -14.22
C GLN A 191 15.08 -6.59 -13.82
N ILE A 192 16.28 -6.34 -14.37
CA ILE A 192 17.02 -5.09 -14.12
C ILE A 192 16.26 -3.87 -14.67
N VAL A 193 15.77 -3.96 -15.91
CA VAL A 193 14.99 -2.87 -16.52
C VAL A 193 13.69 -2.64 -15.75
N LEU A 194 13.00 -3.72 -15.37
CA LEU A 194 11.80 -3.67 -14.55
C LEU A 194 12.08 -3.01 -13.19
N GLY A 195 13.21 -3.31 -12.53
CA GLY A 195 13.60 -2.63 -11.30
C GLY A 195 13.72 -1.11 -11.46
N ARG A 196 14.36 -0.63 -12.55
CA ARG A 196 14.44 0.81 -12.84
C ARG A 196 13.09 1.42 -13.16
N LEU A 197 12.25 0.72 -13.93
CA LEU A 197 10.87 1.13 -14.20
C LEU A 197 10.04 1.19 -12.91
N ALA A 198 10.31 0.33 -11.93
CA ALA A 198 9.68 0.36 -10.61
C ALA A 198 9.95 1.69 -9.93
N GLY A 199 11.23 2.11 -9.92
CA GLY A 199 11.63 3.36 -9.33
C GLY A 199 10.98 4.58 -9.99
N ILE A 200 10.95 4.60 -11.32
CA ILE A 200 10.30 5.67 -12.11
C ILE A 200 8.80 5.73 -11.80
N LEU A 201 8.11 4.58 -11.81
CA LEU A 201 6.67 4.50 -11.56
C LEU A 201 6.31 4.88 -10.13
N LEU A 202 7.07 4.40 -9.14
CA LEU A 202 6.87 4.76 -7.73
C LEU A 202 7.05 6.25 -7.52
N THR A 203 8.09 6.84 -8.10
CA THR A 203 8.33 8.29 -8.03
C THR A 203 7.19 9.08 -8.69
N ALA A 204 6.66 8.61 -9.83
CA ALA A 204 5.53 9.25 -10.48
C ALA A 204 4.26 9.21 -9.61
N ILE A 205 3.94 8.03 -9.05
CA ILE A 205 2.81 7.86 -8.11
C ILE A 205 3.01 8.77 -6.89
N ALA A 206 4.23 8.82 -6.36
CA ALA A 206 4.59 9.66 -5.24
C ALA A 206 4.26 11.14 -5.48
N VAL A 207 4.67 11.67 -6.63
CA VAL A 207 4.39 13.04 -7.05
C VAL A 207 2.87 13.27 -7.15
N THR A 208 2.10 12.33 -7.71
CA THR A 208 0.64 12.42 -7.75
C THR A 208 0.02 12.47 -6.36
N LEU A 209 0.47 11.63 -5.42
CA LEU A 209 -0.03 11.63 -4.04
C LEU A 209 0.32 12.94 -3.32
N LEU A 210 1.54 13.45 -3.48
CA LEU A 210 1.98 14.72 -2.90
C LEU A 210 1.15 15.90 -3.40
N ILE A 211 0.99 16.03 -4.72
CA ILE A 211 0.24 17.14 -5.32
C ILE A 211 -1.24 17.02 -4.92
N SER A 212 -1.86 15.87 -5.16
CA SER A 212 -3.30 15.71 -4.90
C SER A 212 -3.65 15.81 -3.42
N GLY A 213 -2.87 15.19 -2.53
CA GLY A 213 -3.05 15.29 -1.09
C GLY A 213 -2.78 16.70 -0.59
N GLY A 214 -1.69 17.32 -1.02
CA GLY A 214 -1.34 18.69 -0.65
C GLY A 214 -2.39 19.71 -1.08
N THR A 215 -2.92 19.60 -2.30
CA THR A 215 -4.00 20.48 -2.78
C THR A 215 -5.27 20.31 -1.93
N ARG A 216 -5.67 19.09 -1.58
CA ARG A 216 -6.85 18.86 -0.72
C ARG A 216 -6.66 19.44 0.68
N MET A 217 -5.45 19.33 1.26
CA MET A 217 -5.12 19.96 2.54
C MET A 217 -5.20 21.48 2.48
N VAL A 218 -4.65 22.11 1.44
CA VAL A 218 -4.75 23.58 1.26
C VAL A 218 -6.21 24.00 1.14
N HIS A 219 -6.99 23.29 0.34
CA HIS A 219 -8.41 23.58 0.15
C HIS A 219 -9.19 23.46 1.47
N SER A 220 -8.94 22.43 2.27
CA SER A 220 -9.59 22.27 3.58
C SER A 220 -9.25 23.41 4.54
N VAL A 221 -8.00 23.88 4.55
CA VAL A 221 -7.59 25.03 5.39
C VAL A 221 -8.30 26.30 4.94
N LEU A 222 -8.34 26.58 3.64
CA LEU A 222 -9.01 27.78 3.11
C LEU A 222 -10.50 27.80 3.44
N GLN A 223 -11.19 26.65 3.36
CA GLN A 223 -12.59 26.54 3.75
C GLN A 223 -12.78 26.76 5.25
N SER A 224 -11.88 26.27 6.10
CA SER A 224 -11.97 26.49 7.55
C SER A 224 -11.77 27.96 7.96
N LEU A 225 -11.08 28.76 7.14
CA LEU A 225 -10.88 30.20 7.37
C LEU A 225 -12.04 31.06 6.83
N ALA A 226 -12.90 30.50 5.98
CA ALA A 226 -14.05 31.19 5.41
C ALA A 226 -15.32 31.09 6.27
N HIS A 227 -15.26 30.34 7.38
CA HIS A 227 -16.30 30.17 8.39
C HIS A 227 -15.81 30.68 9.75
#